data_AF-A8UUC8-F1
#
_entry.id   AF-A8UUC8-F1
#
_cell.length_a   1.000
_cell.length_b   1.000
_cell.length_c   1.000
_cell.angle_alpha   90.00
_cell.angle_beta   90.00
_cell.angle_gamma   90.00
#
_symmetry.space_group_name_H-M   'P 1'
#
loop_
_entity.id
_entity.type
_entity.pdbx_description
1 polymer ?
#
loop_
_entity_poly.entity_id
_entity_poly.type
_entity_poly.pdbx_seq_one_letter_code
_entity_poly.pdbx_strand_id
1 'polypeptide(L)'
;MVSELSDKQKEFLKNVFELSELPEEISLEDFLKERGCELYECIECGNLVFHDNYEFWNLSECCDDNSKLTPKGLLCEVCYSKSPENMKYWIAFRPSWYKDVDFNPNG
;
A
#
# COMPACT_ATOMS: atom_id res chain seq x y z
N MET A 1 16.52 -10.22 3.09
CA MET A 1 17.70 -9.50 2.55
C MET A 1 17.24 -8.66 1.37
N VAL A 2 17.89 -7.53 1.10
CA VAL A 2 17.60 -6.73 -0.10
C VAL A 2 17.85 -7.53 -1.38
N SER A 3 18.81 -8.46 -1.37
CA SER A 3 19.06 -9.40 -2.46
C SER A 3 17.85 -10.28 -2.82
N GLU A 4 16.94 -10.56 -1.89
CA GLU A 4 15.76 -11.41 -2.08
C GLU A 4 14.58 -10.68 -2.76
N LEU A 5 14.68 -9.36 -2.91
CA LEU A 5 13.67 -8.57 -3.63
C LEU A 5 13.70 -8.90 -5.12
N SER A 6 12.53 -8.82 -5.75
CA SER A 6 12.44 -8.86 -7.21
C SER A 6 13.13 -7.64 -7.83
N ASP A 7 13.54 -7.75 -9.10
CA ASP A 7 14.16 -6.63 -9.82
C ASP A 7 13.26 -5.39 -9.86
N LYS A 8 11.94 -5.59 -10.03
CA LYS A 8 10.95 -4.50 -10.00
C LYS A 8 10.95 -3.76 -8.65
N GLN A 9 11.01 -4.50 -7.54
CA GLN A 9 11.09 -3.92 -6.19
C GLN A 9 12.40 -3.19 -5.95
N LYS A 10 13.51 -3.75 -6.45
CA LYS A 10 14.82 -3.10 -6.40
C LYS A 10 14.81 -1.78 -7.17
N GLU A 11 14.29 -1.76 -8.39
CA GLU A 11 14.15 -0.53 -9.19
C GLU A 11 13.24 0.49 -8.52
N PHE A 12 12.12 0.05 -7.95
CA PHE A 12 11.22 0.92 -7.21
C PHE A 12 11.92 1.60 -6.03
N LEU A 13 12.63 0.85 -5.18
CA LEU A 13 13.40 1.42 -4.07
C LEU A 13 14.50 2.37 -4.56
N LYS A 14 15.19 2.03 -5.66
CA LYS A 14 16.19 2.93 -6.28
C LYS A 14 15.56 4.25 -6.71
N ASN A 15 14.37 4.22 -7.30
CA ASN A 15 13.67 5.43 -7.72
C ASN A 15 13.19 6.25 -6.53
N VAL A 16 12.58 5.63 -5.52
CA VAL A 16 12.09 6.34 -4.31
C VAL A 16 13.23 7.02 -3.55
N PHE A 17 14.39 6.38 -3.45
CA PHE A 17 15.55 6.91 -2.72
C PHE A 17 16.62 7.57 -3.61
N GLU A 18 16.36 7.72 -4.91
CA GLU A 18 17.28 8.30 -5.90
C GLU A 18 18.68 7.65 -5.90
N LEU A 19 18.74 6.32 -5.82
CA LEU A 19 19.97 5.52 -5.74
C LEU A 19 20.32 4.87 -7.07
N SER A 20 21.61 4.81 -7.42
CA SER A 20 22.10 4.00 -8.54
C SER A 20 22.12 2.50 -8.21
N GLU A 21 22.45 2.15 -6.97
CA GLU A 21 22.69 0.80 -6.51
C GLU A 21 22.08 0.57 -5.12
N LEU A 22 21.68 -0.68 -4.85
CA LEU A 22 21.15 -1.09 -3.55
C LEU A 22 22.16 -2.00 -2.86
N PRO A 23 22.34 -1.87 -1.53
CA PRO A 23 23.16 -2.79 -0.77
C PRO A 23 22.47 -4.15 -0.69
N GLU A 24 23.06 -5.19 -1.28
CA GLU A 24 22.42 -6.51 -1.40
C GLU A 24 22.51 -7.37 -0.13
N GLU A 25 23.52 -7.12 0.71
CA GLU A 25 23.86 -7.94 1.87
C GLU A 25 23.14 -7.54 3.17
N ILE A 26 22.36 -6.45 3.15
CA ILE A 26 21.63 -5.99 4.34
C ILE A 26 20.16 -6.42 4.30
N SER A 27 19.53 -6.45 5.48
CA SER A 27 18.09 -6.71 5.56
C SER A 27 17.30 -5.52 5.00
N LEU A 28 16.09 -5.77 4.49
CA LEU A 28 15.21 -4.70 4.01
C LEU A 28 14.83 -3.75 5.15
N GLU A 29 14.54 -4.27 6.35
CA GLU A 29 14.23 -3.47 7.52
C GLU A 29 15.39 -2.55 7.91
N ASP A 30 16.63 -3.06 7.95
CA ASP A 30 17.79 -2.24 8.28
C ASP A 30 18.02 -1.16 7.21
N PHE A 31 17.94 -1.51 5.93
CA PHE A 31 18.07 -0.55 4.82
C PHE A 31 17.09 0.63 4.93
N LEU A 32 15.82 0.32 5.24
CA LEU A 32 14.75 1.30 5.39
C LEU A 32 14.95 2.12 6.67
N LYS A 33 15.30 1.48 7.78
CA LYS A 33 15.53 2.14 9.06
C LYS A 33 16.71 3.11 9.04
N GLU A 34 17.80 2.77 8.34
CA GLU A 34 18.93 3.68 8.10
C GLU A 34 18.51 4.95 7.34
N ARG A 35 17.43 4.88 6.57
CA ARG A 35 16.81 6.01 5.85
C ARG A 35 15.67 6.66 6.62
N GLY A 36 15.47 6.29 7.87
CA GLY A 36 14.38 6.79 8.72
C GLY A 36 13.00 6.29 8.30
N CYS A 37 12.91 5.25 7.49
CA CYS A 37 11.66 4.64 7.07
C CYS A 37 11.25 3.52 8.03
N GLU A 38 9.94 3.30 8.17
CA GLU A 38 9.38 2.18 8.93
C GLU A 38 8.68 1.21 7.97
N LEU A 39 9.02 -0.09 8.07
CA LEU A 39 8.41 -1.14 7.28
C LEU A 39 7.23 -1.75 8.02
N TYR A 40 6.13 -1.95 7.30
CA TYR A 40 4.91 -2.54 7.78
C TYR A 40 4.47 -3.67 6.84
N GLU A 41 3.71 -4.59 7.41
CA GLU A 41 2.98 -5.59 6.66
C GLU A 41 1.47 -5.31 6.80
N CYS A 42 0.75 -5.28 5.67
CA CYS A 42 -0.69 -5.12 5.67
C CYS A 42 -1.35 -6.29 6.40
N ILE A 43 -2.10 -6.00 7.46
CA ILE A 43 -2.69 -7.02 8.35
C ILE A 43 -3.71 -7.94 7.66
N GLU A 44 -4.22 -7.56 6.48
CA GLU A 44 -5.23 -8.34 5.74
C GLU A 44 -4.65 -9.13 4.56
N CYS A 45 -3.67 -8.58 3.83
CA CYS A 45 -3.18 -9.19 2.59
C CYS A 45 -1.67 -9.49 2.58
N GLY A 46 -0.93 -9.10 3.62
CA GLY A 46 0.50 -9.35 3.71
C GLY A 46 1.38 -8.46 2.82
N ASN A 47 0.81 -7.45 2.15
CA ASN A 47 1.61 -6.55 1.32
C ASN A 47 2.58 -5.76 2.19
N LEU A 48 3.82 -5.65 1.71
CA LEU A 48 4.86 -4.86 2.35
C LEU A 48 4.68 -3.40 1.97
N VAL A 49 4.56 -2.55 2.97
CA VAL A 49 4.42 -1.11 2.81
C VAL A 49 5.42 -0.42 3.73
N PHE A 50 6.15 0.56 3.23
CA PHE A 50 7.02 1.38 4.09
C PHE A 50 6.55 2.84 4.12
N HIS A 51 6.85 3.53 5.21
CA HIS A 51 6.55 4.94 5.40
C HIS A 51 7.84 5.72 5.57
N ASP A 52 8.04 6.77 4.77
CA ASP A 52 9.26 7.58 4.75
C ASP A 52 9.18 8.86 5.61
N ASN A 53 8.16 8.96 6.47
CA ASN A 53 7.76 10.13 7.26
C ASN A 53 6.94 11.19 6.50
N TYR A 54 6.69 10.98 5.21
CA TYR A 54 5.84 11.85 4.40
C TYR A 54 4.67 11.08 3.77
N GLU A 55 4.96 9.96 3.13
CA GLU A 55 3.98 9.13 2.43
C GLU A 55 4.21 7.64 2.66
N PHE A 56 3.20 6.83 2.31
CA PHE A 56 3.31 5.38 2.32
C PHE A 56 3.60 4.87 0.90
N TRP A 57 4.46 3.87 0.83
CA TRP A 57 4.91 3.25 -0.41
C TRP A 57 4.63 1.75 -0.36
N ASN A 58 3.89 1.23 -1.33
CA ASN A 58 3.63 -0.20 -1.44
C ASN A 58 4.79 -0.88 -2.15
N LEU A 59 5.65 -1.57 -1.41
CA LEU A 59 6.77 -2.31 -1.98
C LEU A 59 6.29 -3.55 -2.75
N SER A 60 5.21 -4.20 -2.31
CA SER A 60 4.66 -5.35 -3.03
C SER A 60 4.15 -4.97 -4.42
N GLU A 61 3.45 -3.84 -4.53
CA GLU A 61 2.86 -3.37 -5.81
C GLU A 61 3.77 -2.43 -6.60
N CYS A 62 4.78 -1.84 -5.93
CA CYS A 62 5.70 -0.83 -6.44
C CYS A 62 4.99 0.48 -6.86
N CYS A 63 4.24 1.08 -5.96
CA CYS A 63 3.52 2.35 -6.16
C CYS A 63 3.42 3.17 -4.86
N ASP A 64 3.03 4.44 -4.97
CA ASP A 64 2.49 5.19 -3.83
C ASP A 64 1.22 4.49 -3.31
N ASP A 65 0.94 4.64 -2.02
CA ASP A 65 -0.19 3.95 -1.39
C ASP A 65 -0.85 4.86 -0.35
N ASN A 66 -2.16 5.02 -0.40
CA ASN A 66 -2.89 5.72 0.65
C ASN A 66 -3.20 4.80 1.84
N SER A 67 -2.17 4.10 2.32
CA SER A 67 -2.24 3.19 3.46
C SER A 67 -2.70 3.91 4.72
N LYS A 68 -3.32 3.16 5.63
CA LYS A 68 -3.81 3.69 6.90
C LYS A 68 -3.29 2.88 8.09
N LEU A 69 -2.63 3.56 9.02
CA LEU A 69 -2.35 3.01 10.35
C LEU A 69 -3.63 3.01 11.20
N THR A 70 -4.01 1.81 11.65
CA THR A 70 -5.12 1.59 12.57
C THR A 70 -4.58 1.11 13.93
N PRO A 71 -5.38 1.09 14.99
CA PRO A 71 -4.97 0.50 16.27
C PRO A 71 -4.55 -0.98 16.21
N LYS A 72 -4.92 -1.70 15.15
CA LYS A 72 -4.58 -3.11 14.93
C LYS A 72 -3.33 -3.31 14.06
N GLY A 73 -2.83 -2.26 13.42
CA GLY A 73 -1.76 -2.32 12.42
C GLY A 73 -2.12 -1.59 11.14
N LEU A 74 -1.27 -1.75 10.12
CA LEU A 74 -1.41 -1.08 8.82
C LEU A 74 -2.39 -1.83 7.90
N LEU A 75 -3.23 -1.07 7.21
CA LEU A 75 -4.00 -1.53 6.05
C LEU A 75 -3.49 -0.82 4.80
N CYS A 76 -3.16 -1.57 3.75
CA CYS A 76 -2.89 -0.99 2.42
C CYS A 76 -4.13 -0.29 1.88
N GLU A 77 -3.97 0.60 0.90
CA GLU A 77 -5.04 1.37 0.28
C GLU A 77 -6.23 0.49 -0.12
N VAL A 78 -5.96 -0.64 -0.77
CA VAL A 78 -7.01 -1.57 -1.23
C VAL A 78 -7.77 -2.17 -0.06
N CYS A 79 -7.09 -2.64 0.99
CA CYS A 79 -7.74 -3.25 2.14
C CYS A 79 -8.47 -2.20 3.00
N TYR A 80 -7.88 -1.01 3.15
CA TYR A 80 -8.53 0.10 3.82
C TYR A 80 -9.80 0.54 3.07
N SER A 81 -9.76 0.57 1.72
CA SER A 81 -10.93 0.94 0.91
C SER A 81 -12.14 0.03 1.16
N LYS A 82 -11.88 -1.25 1.45
CA LYS A 82 -12.87 -2.29 1.74
C LYS A 82 -13.26 -2.39 3.21
N SER A 83 -12.56 -1.67 4.10
CA SER A 83 -12.81 -1.74 5.54
C SER A 83 -14.22 -1.23 5.88
N PRO A 84 -14.87 -1.77 6.92
CA PRO A 84 -16.18 -1.30 7.37
C PRO A 84 -16.21 0.19 7.72
N GLU A 85 -15.09 0.75 8.20
CA GLU A 85 -14.96 2.18 8.50
C GLU A 85 -15.10 3.02 7.24
N ASN A 86 -14.47 2.60 6.14
CA ASN A 86 -14.56 3.30 4.86
C ASN A 86 -15.90 3.00 4.12
N MET A 87 -16.45 1.79 4.26
CA MET A 87 -17.77 1.44 3.71
C MET A 87 -18.93 2.16 4.41
N LYS A 88 -18.82 2.49 5.70
CA LYS A 88 -19.86 3.26 6.42
C LYS A 88 -20.10 4.62 5.77
N TYR A 89 -19.05 5.28 5.27
CA TYR A 89 -19.19 6.51 4.50
C TYR A 89 -19.97 6.29 3.19
N TRP A 90 -19.73 5.18 2.48
CA TRP A 90 -20.48 4.83 1.26
C TRP A 90 -21.98 4.57 1.51
N ILE A 91 -22.32 3.86 2.58
CA ILE A 91 -23.73 3.54 2.90
C ILE A 91 -24.47 4.80 3.38
N ALA A 92 -23.82 5.66 4.16
CA ALA A 92 -24.41 6.90 4.67
C ALA A 92 -24.56 7.99 3.59
N PHE A 93 -23.71 7.97 2.56
CA PHE A 93 -23.71 8.92 1.45
C PHE A 93 -24.12 8.28 0.12
N ARG A 94 -25.02 7.29 0.12
CA ARG A 94 -25.63 6.84 -1.14
C ARG A 94 -26.31 8.05 -1.80
N PRO A 95 -25.80 8.59 -2.92
CA PRO A 95 -26.36 9.80 -3.48
C PRO A 95 -27.76 9.50 -4.02
N SER A 96 -28.71 10.42 -3.82
CA SER A 96 -30.11 10.23 -4.24
C SER A 96 -30.31 10.13 -5.76
N TRP A 97 -29.27 10.39 -6.55
CA TRP A 97 -29.23 10.24 -8.01
C TRP A 97 -28.63 8.92 -8.48
N TYR A 98 -28.28 7.99 -7.57
CA TYR A 98 -27.86 6.65 -7.97
C TYR A 98 -29.06 5.89 -8.54
N LYS A 99 -29.06 5.65 -9.86
CA LYS A 99 -30.00 4.75 -10.52
C LYS A 99 -29.47 3.32 -10.40
N ASP A 100 -30.26 2.44 -9.80
CA ASP A 100 -30.08 1.00 -9.97
C ASP A 100 -30.17 0.69 -11.48
N VAL A 101 -29.08 0.19 -12.05
CA VAL A 101 -29.05 -0.23 -13.45
C VAL A 101 -29.59 -1.65 -13.49
N ASP A 102 -30.84 -1.78 -13.92
CA ASP A 102 -31.45 -3.07 -14.20
C ASP A 102 -30.85 -3.60 -15.51
N PHE A 103 -29.92 -4.55 -15.42
CA PHE A 103 -29.45 -5.27 -16.60
C PHE A 103 -30.53 -6.26 -17.03
N ASN A 104 -31.58 -5.77 -17.67
CA ASN A 104 -32.57 -6.63 -18.30
C ASN A 104 -32.01 -7.06 -19.67
N PRO A 105 -31.61 -8.33 -19.88
CA PRO A 105 -30.82 -8.74 -21.04
C PRO A 105 -31.63 -8.91 -22.33
N ASN A 106 -32.82 -8.32 -22.46
CA ASN A 106 -33.62 -8.43 -23.68
C ASN A 106 -34.36 -7.12 -24.00
N GLY A 107 -33.87 -6.46 -25.05
CA GLY A 107 -34.52 -5.35 -25.75
C GLY A 107 -33.95 -5.25 -27.16
#